data_AF-A0A1F7XNF4-F1
#
_entry.id   AF-A0A1F7XNF4-F1
#
_cell.length_a   1.000
_cell.length_b   1.000
_cell.length_c   1.000
_cell.angle_alpha   90.00
_cell.angle_beta   90.00
_cell.angle_gamma   90.00
#
_symmetry.space_group_name_H-M   'P 1'
#
loop_
_entity.id
_entity.type
_entity.pdbx_description
1 polymer ?
#
loop_
_entity_poly.entity_id
_entity_poly.type
_entity_poly.pdbx_seq_one_letter_code
_entity_poly.pdbx_strand_id
1 'polypeptide(L)'
;MMKYINRNLRDKLIFTAQYLSISLMWVFVIGITLWIINLIYLSVDLKDAPGISIGISLVAIPVFLTLAGILTYVFVGFHSKGKNNFINTPGD
;
A
#
# COMPACT_ATOMS: atom_id res chain seq x y z
N MET A 1 -16.71 12.68 -30.86
CA MET A 1 -15.27 12.36 -30.85
C MET A 1 -14.54 12.86 -29.60
N MET A 2 -14.73 14.12 -29.18
CA MET A 2 -14.04 14.72 -28.01
C MET A 2 -14.31 14.02 -26.66
N LYS A 3 -15.49 13.40 -26.49
CA LYS A 3 -15.89 12.65 -25.27
C LYS A 3 -15.07 11.38 -25.02
N TYR A 4 -14.48 10.79 -26.06
CA TYR A 4 -13.68 9.56 -25.96
C TYR A 4 -12.27 9.83 -25.42
N ILE A 5 -11.67 10.97 -25.81
CA ILE A 5 -10.33 11.37 -25.38
C ILE A 5 -10.30 11.67 -23.87
N ASN A 6 -11.34 12.33 -23.35
CA ASN A 6 -11.45 12.67 -21.93
C ASN A 6 -11.56 11.42 -21.03
N ARG A 7 -12.25 10.36 -21.49
CA ARG A 7 -12.33 9.10 -20.72
C ARG A 7 -10.96 8.43 -20.56
N ASN A 8 -10.22 8.29 -21.66
CA ASN A 8 -8.89 7.66 -21.61
C ASN A 8 -7.89 8.43 -20.72
N LEU A 9 -7.95 9.77 -20.76
CA LEU A 9 -7.16 10.62 -19.86
C LEU A 9 -7.56 10.47 -18.40
N ARG A 10 -8.87 10.40 -18.09
CA ARG A 10 -9.34 10.12 -16.73
C ARG A 10 -8.93 8.73 -16.25
N ASP A 11 -9.04 7.71 -17.09
CA ASP A 11 -8.67 6.34 -16.72
C ASP A 11 -7.17 6.24 -16.40
N LYS A 12 -6.31 6.90 -17.19
CA LYS A 12 -4.88 7.02 -16.89
C LYS A 12 -4.59 7.82 -15.62
N LEU A 13 -5.30 8.91 -15.38
CA LEU A 13 -5.13 9.70 -14.15
C LEU A 13 -5.55 8.93 -12.91
N ILE A 14 -6.68 8.21 -12.97
CA ILE A 14 -7.16 7.35 -11.89
C ILE A 14 -6.12 6.26 -11.61
N PHE A 15 -5.62 5.59 -12.65
CA PHE A 15 -4.59 4.57 -12.49
C PHE A 15 -3.30 5.13 -11.88
N THR A 16 -2.85 6.29 -12.33
CA THR A 16 -1.63 6.95 -11.83
C THR A 16 -1.79 7.39 -10.38
N ALA A 17 -2.93 8.00 -10.03
CA ALA A 17 -3.23 8.40 -8.65
C ALA A 17 -3.29 7.18 -7.71
N GLN A 18 -3.87 6.08 -8.17
CA GLN A 18 -4.01 4.86 -7.37
C GLN A 18 -2.66 4.17 -7.14
N TYR A 19 -1.82 4.09 -8.17
CA TYR A 19 -0.44 3.60 -8.04
C TYR A 19 0.38 4.50 -7.11
N LEU A 20 0.24 5.82 -7.23
CA LEU A 20 0.90 6.78 -6.36
C LEU A 20 0.48 6.59 -4.90
N SER A 21 -0.82 6.42 -4.62
CA SER A 21 -1.32 6.18 -3.25
C SER A 21 -0.75 4.90 -2.63
N ILE A 22 -0.67 3.81 -3.41
CA ILE A 22 -0.10 2.53 -2.94
C ILE A 22 1.40 2.68 -2.66
N SER A 23 2.13 3.35 -3.55
CA SER A 23 3.55 3.62 -3.35
C SER A 23 3.77 4.49 -2.11
N LEU A 24 2.97 5.53 -1.92
CA LEU A 24 3.06 6.43 -0.76
C LEU A 24 2.76 5.69 0.55
N MET A 25 1.76 4.80 0.53
CA MET A 25 1.42 3.93 1.66
C MET A 25 2.60 3.03 2.04
N TRP A 26 3.24 2.37 1.08
CA TRP A 26 4.40 1.51 1.35
C TRP A 26 5.58 2.29 1.92
N VAL A 27 5.88 3.48 1.37
CA VAL A 27 6.90 4.37 1.93
C VAL A 27 6.58 4.77 3.37
N PHE A 28 5.30 5.05 3.66
CA PHE A 28 4.86 5.40 5.01
C PHE A 28 5.01 4.24 5.99
N VAL A 29 4.63 3.03 5.60
CA VAL A 29 4.78 1.81 6.42
C VAL A 29 6.25 1.53 6.73
N ILE A 30 7.13 1.60 5.73
CA ILE A 30 8.58 1.41 5.90
C ILE A 30 9.15 2.53 6.78
N GLY A 31 8.75 3.77 6.54
CA GLY A 31 9.20 4.94 7.31
C GLY A 31 8.85 4.83 8.79
N ILE A 32 7.60 4.48 9.12
CA ILE A 32 7.18 4.24 10.51
C ILE A 32 7.94 3.07 11.12
N THR A 33 8.14 1.98 10.38
CA THR A 33 8.87 0.82 10.86
C THR A 33 10.31 1.19 11.24
N LEU A 34 11.03 1.89 10.36
CA LEU A 34 12.39 2.38 10.63
C LEU A 34 12.41 3.37 11.80
N TRP A 35 11.41 4.25 11.89
CA TRP A 35 11.32 5.23 12.97
C TRP A 35 11.09 4.56 14.34
N ILE A 36 10.22 3.55 14.40
CA ILE A 36 9.99 2.74 15.61
C ILE A 36 11.27 2.02 16.02
N ILE A 37 11.99 1.40 15.07
CA ILE A 37 13.27 0.73 15.36
C ILE A 37 14.28 1.72 15.93
N ASN A 38 14.35 2.93 15.35
CA ASN A 38 15.24 3.98 15.85
C ASN A 38 14.88 4.44 17.27
N LEU A 39 13.59 4.56 17.58
CA LEU A 39 13.12 4.90 18.93
C LEU A 39 13.42 3.79 19.94
N ILE A 40 13.32 2.52 19.54
CA ILE A 40 13.71 1.39 20.38
C ILE A 40 15.21 1.44 20.67
N TYR A 41 16.03 1.67 19.64
CA TYR A 41 17.48 1.77 19.80
C TYR A 41 17.85 2.91 20.77
N LEU A 42 17.22 4.08 20.60
CA LEU A 42 17.43 5.24 21.47
C LEU A 42 16.97 4.96 22.92
N SER A 43 15.82 4.31 23.10
CA SER A 43 15.31 3.98 24.43
C SER A 43 16.21 2.98 25.16
N VAL A 44 16.81 2.03 24.44
CA VAL A 44 17.75 1.06 25.02
C VAL A 44 19.07 1.75 25.39
N ASP A 45 19.57 2.64 24.55
CA ASP A 45 20.81 3.40 24.78
C ASP A 45 20.70 4.29 26.04
N LEU A 46 19.53 4.92 26.24
CA LEU A 46 19.27 5.77 27.40
C LEU A 46 19.01 4.98 28.71
N LYS A 47 18.99 3.64 28.68
CA LYS A 47 18.63 2.77 29.82
C LYS A 47 17.27 3.11 30.44
N ASP A 48 16.39 3.74 29.68
CA ASP A 48 14.99 3.90 30.07
C ASP A 48 14.31 2.54 30.03
N ALA A 49 13.52 2.23 31.05
CA ALA A 49 12.78 0.98 31.10
C ALA A 49 11.94 0.87 29.82
N PRO A 50 12.16 -0.16 28.96
CA PRO A 50 11.41 -0.27 27.72
C PRO A 50 9.93 -0.44 28.08
N GLY A 51 9.18 0.65 27.91
CA GLY A 51 7.79 0.70 28.34
C GLY A 51 6.88 -0.15 27.45
N ILE A 52 5.64 -0.35 27.90
CA ILE A 52 4.56 -1.02 27.15
C ILE A 52 4.40 -0.42 25.73
N SER A 53 4.71 0.88 25.57
CA SER A 53 4.71 1.60 24.29
C SER A 53 5.60 0.96 23.21
N ILE A 54 6.76 0.42 23.59
CA ILE A 54 7.67 -0.27 22.65
C ILE A 54 7.06 -1.60 22.19
N GLY A 55 6.42 -2.33 23.12
CA GLY A 55 5.71 -3.56 22.79
C GLY A 55 4.56 -3.33 21.81
N ILE A 56 3.75 -2.28 22.02
CA ILE A 56 2.67 -1.90 21.11
C ILE A 56 3.22 -1.52 19.72
N SER A 57 4.32 -0.77 19.69
CA SER A 57 4.96 -0.34 18.44
C SER A 57 5.54 -1.52 17.65
N LEU A 58 6.06 -2.55 18.34
CA LEU A 58 6.55 -3.78 17.71
C LEU A 58 5.41 -4.57 17.05
N VAL A 59 4.24 -4.64 17.69
CA VAL A 59 3.04 -5.31 17.14
C VAL A 59 2.42 -4.52 15.99
N ALA A 60 2.59 -3.20 15.97
CA ALA A 60 2.08 -2.37 14.89
C ALA A 60 2.75 -2.67 13.54
N ILE A 61 4.05 -3.02 13.53
CA ILE A 61 4.82 -3.32 12.31
C ILE A 61 4.16 -4.44 11.46
N PRO A 62 3.91 -5.66 12.01
CA PRO A 62 3.24 -6.71 11.24
C PRO A 62 1.81 -6.35 10.86
N VAL A 63 1.08 -5.59 11.69
CA VAL A 63 -0.29 -5.14 11.36
C VAL A 63 -0.27 -4.25 10.12
N PHE A 64 0.62 -3.25 10.08
CA PHE A 64 0.75 -2.35 8.93
C PHE A 64 1.23 -3.07 7.67
N LEU A 65 2.14 -4.03 7.80
CA LEU A 65 2.57 -4.89 6.68
C LEU A 65 1.41 -5.72 6.12
N THR A 66 0.60 -6.33 6.99
CA THR A 66 -0.55 -7.12 6.56
C THR A 66 -1.58 -6.26 5.84
N LEU A 67 -1.88 -5.08 6.39
CA LEU A 67 -2.80 -4.10 5.77
C LEU A 67 -2.30 -3.64 4.39
N ALA A 68 -1.02 -3.26 4.29
CA ALA A 68 -0.41 -2.86 3.03
C ALA A 68 -0.45 -3.99 1.98
N GLY A 69 -0.17 -5.23 2.42
CA GLY A 69 -0.24 -6.42 1.58
C GLY A 69 -1.65 -6.69 1.07
N ILE A 70 -2.66 -6.65 1.95
CA ILE A 70 -4.07 -6.86 1.58
C ILE A 70 -4.53 -5.80 0.56
N LEU A 71 -4.22 -4.51 0.80
CA LEU A 71 -4.56 -3.45 -0.14
C LEU A 71 -3.89 -3.65 -1.51
N THR A 72 -2.61 -4.03 -1.51
CA THR A 72 -1.87 -4.33 -2.74
C THR A 72 -2.48 -5.51 -3.48
N TYR A 73 -2.85 -6.58 -2.77
CA TYR A 73 -3.49 -7.76 -3.34
C TYR A 73 -4.86 -7.44 -3.96
N VAL A 74 -5.71 -6.72 -3.23
CA VAL A 74 -7.04 -6.31 -3.73
C VAL A 74 -6.89 -5.42 -4.97
N PHE A 75 -5.92 -4.51 -4.97
CA PHE A 75 -5.67 -3.64 -6.12
C PHE A 75 -5.23 -4.44 -7.37
N VAL A 76 -4.25 -5.34 -7.22
CA VAL A 76 -3.79 -6.21 -8.31
C VAL A 76 -4.93 -7.12 -8.79
N GLY A 77 -5.72 -7.67 -7.87
CA GLY A 77 -6.88 -8.50 -8.18
C GLY A 77 -7.98 -7.77 -8.95
N PHE A 78 -8.27 -6.52 -8.61
CA PHE A 78 -9.20 -5.68 -9.38
C PHE A 78 -8.68 -5.40 -10.79
N HIS A 79 -7.38 -5.15 -10.93
CA HIS A 79 -6.76 -4.90 -12.24
C HIS A 79 -6.80 -6.12 -13.17
N SER A 80 -6.63 -7.32 -12.63
CA SER A 80 -6.63 -8.55 -13.43
C SER A 80 -8.03 -8.93 -13.95
N LYS A 81 -9.10 -8.55 -13.25
CA LYS A 81 -10.48 -8.88 -13.64
C LYS A 81 -10.98 -8.09 -14.86
N GLY A 82 -10.41 -6.90 -15.11
CA GLY A 82 -10.71 -6.10 -16.31
C GLY A 82 -10.17 -6.69 -17.62
N LYS A 83 -9.11 -7.50 -17.55
CA LYS A 83 -8.46 -8.11 -18.73
C LYS A 83 -9.10 -9.44 -19.16
N ASN A 84 -9.68 -10.19 -18.22
CA ASN A 84 -10.20 -11.53 -18.51
C ASN A 84 -11.59 -11.56 -19.18
N ASN A 85 -12.35 -10.45 -19.15
CA ASN A 85 -13.64 -10.38 -19.85
C ASN A 85 -13.52 -10.14 -21.36
N PHE A 86 -12.32 -9.88 -21.88
CA PHE A 86 -12.08 -9.72 -23.32
C PHE A 86 -11.62 -11.01 -24.01
N ILE A 87 -11.29 -12.06 -23.25
CA ILE A 87 -10.75 -13.32 -23.76
C ILE A 87 -11.84 -14.41 -23.82
N ASN A 88 -12.95 -14.23 -23.10
CA ASN A 88 -14.05 -15.20 -23.04
C ASN A 88 -15.18 -14.93 -24.04
N THR A 89 -14.93 -14.13 -25.08
CA THR A 89 -15.79 -14.17 -26.27
C THR A 89 -15.15 -15.16 -27.24
N PRO A 90 -15.56 -16.45 -27.26
CA PRO A 90 -15.37 -17.21 -28.47
C PRO A 90 -16.04 -16.41 -29.59
N GLY A 91 -15.30 -16.04 -30.65
CA GLY A 91 -15.90 -16.19 -31.97
C GLY A 91 -16.39 -17.64 -32.00
N ASP A 92 -17.64 -17.93 -32.31
CA ASP A 92 -18.52 -17.40 -33.35
C ASP A 92 -19.98 -17.67 -32.94
#